data_AF-A0A7X3FEK2-F1
#
_entry.id   AF-A0A7X3FEK2-F1
#
_cell.length_a   1.000
_cell.length_b   1.000
_cell.length_c   1.000
_cell.angle_alpha   90.00
_cell.angle_beta   90.00
_cell.angle_gamma   90.00
#
_symmetry.space_group_name_H-M   'P 1'
#
loop_
_entity.id
_entity.type
_entity.pdbx_description
1 polymer ?
#
loop_
_entity_poly.entity_id
_entity_poly.type
_entity_poly.pdbx_seq_one_letter_code
_entity_poly.pdbx_strand_id
1 'polypeptide(L)'
;MAGYEMDDNKRSSFLGSQSASAVSYHRNIWEWEASAKKTRCPLVEDRYVTPFDFGGTAVYEPPKGIEQKIHPHLMPYKLQPADGYVAVIPSGRVWGRSGSILSPDGKLIFDLSPEYDGQENRMLTPEEHPALAWRNEQHLRQFHGTAAALTFCGSYNYFHWLYDVLPRLSMLQTLNNLYDRLIMNPNPYRSFVEETLTMLGIPESSVIRTDANFNIQADRLIVPSIMMNSHYPPWTTSTLRSLLMPKRDCGLATPERVYISRRKASVRRIINEDEVIRCLEAFGFVSICLEDWTMAQQIQLFASARAIAGPHGAGLANLAFCQAGIQVIEIFHIRHIVPTYWMISNHNKLDYYMLYGQELESSPNCYPGLEDYSVDTERLKQTLHLAGMS
;
A
#
# COMPACT_ATOMS: atom_id res chain seq x y z
N MET A 1 -12.21 -0.08 12.82
CA MET A 1 -13.31 -1.00 13.19
C MET A 1 -14.60 -0.20 13.26
N ALA A 2 -15.49 -0.40 12.31
CA ALA A 2 -16.91 -0.09 12.46
C ALA A 2 -17.61 -1.46 12.36
N GLY A 3 -18.21 -1.89 13.46
CA GLY A 3 -18.77 -3.22 13.64
C GLY A 3 -20.00 -3.44 12.76
N TYR A 4 -20.13 -4.67 12.28
CA TYR A 4 -21.38 -5.24 11.82
C TYR A 4 -21.53 -6.58 12.53
N GLU A 5 -22.42 -6.61 13.53
CA GLU A 5 -22.98 -7.83 14.07
C GLU A 5 -23.83 -8.49 12.97
N MET A 6 -23.58 -9.77 12.69
CA MET A 6 -24.52 -10.63 11.99
C MET A 6 -24.72 -11.90 12.80
N ASP A 7 -26.00 -12.21 13.00
CA ASP A 7 -26.60 -13.28 13.77
C ASP A 7 -25.93 -14.64 13.60
N ASP A 8 -25.48 -15.19 14.73
CA ASP A 8 -25.18 -16.60 14.92
C ASP A 8 -26.50 -17.40 14.94
N ASN A 9 -26.89 -17.98 13.81
CA ASN A 9 -27.56 -19.29 13.78
C ASN A 9 -27.87 -19.77 12.35
N LYS A 10 -27.05 -20.71 11.86
CA LYS A 10 -27.47 -21.95 11.17
C LYS A 10 -26.25 -22.64 10.55
N ARG A 11 -25.44 -23.30 11.39
CA ARG A 11 -24.63 -24.44 10.97
C ARG A 11 -25.36 -25.71 11.36
N SER A 12 -25.86 -26.48 10.39
CA SER A 12 -25.92 -27.94 10.45
C SER A 12 -26.55 -28.54 9.19
N SER A 13 -25.89 -29.57 8.68
CA SER A 13 -26.38 -30.63 7.79
C SER A 13 -26.66 -30.27 6.33
N PHE A 14 -25.71 -30.61 5.45
CA PHE A 14 -25.91 -31.42 4.24
C PHE A 14 -24.55 -31.60 3.55
N LEU A 15 -23.72 -32.52 4.05
CA LEU A 15 -22.55 -33.03 3.32
C LEU A 15 -22.94 -34.37 2.69
N GLY A 16 -23.60 -34.28 1.54
CA GLY A 16 -23.64 -35.38 0.57
C GLY A 16 -22.28 -35.43 -0.13
N SER A 17 -21.69 -36.63 -0.18
CA SER A 17 -20.43 -36.92 -0.86
C SER A 17 -20.53 -36.58 -2.36
N GLN A 18 -20.00 -35.42 -2.76
CA GLN A 18 -19.59 -35.15 -4.12
C GLN A 18 -18.06 -35.15 -4.18
N SER A 19 -17.50 -35.91 -5.11
CA SER A 19 -16.07 -36.00 -5.37
C SER A 19 -15.44 -34.61 -5.45
N ALA A 20 -14.47 -34.34 -4.58
CA ALA A 20 -13.67 -33.12 -4.60
C ALA A 20 -12.91 -33.06 -5.93
N SER A 21 -13.44 -32.34 -6.92
CA SER A 21 -12.65 -31.87 -8.05
C SER A 21 -11.54 -31.01 -7.45
N ALA A 22 -10.27 -31.38 -7.65
CA ALA A 22 -9.14 -30.61 -7.17
C ALA A 22 -9.33 -29.13 -7.52
N VAL A 23 -9.35 -28.27 -6.51
CA VAL A 23 -9.51 -26.83 -6.69
C VAL A 23 -8.29 -26.34 -7.47
N SER A 24 -8.49 -25.93 -8.72
CA SER A 24 -7.39 -25.58 -9.63
C SER A 24 -7.22 -24.07 -9.72
N TYR A 25 -6.06 -23.57 -9.30
CA TYR A 25 -5.62 -22.17 -9.46
C TYR A 25 -4.18 -22.14 -10.00
N HIS A 26 -3.75 -20.98 -10.49
CA HIS A 26 -2.35 -20.70 -10.84
C HIS A 26 -1.70 -19.97 -9.67
N ARG A 27 -0.57 -20.47 -9.15
CA ARG A 27 0.12 -19.83 -8.01
C ARG A 27 0.67 -18.47 -8.40
N ASN A 28 1.09 -18.32 -9.64
CA ASN A 28 1.61 -17.08 -10.18
C ASN A 28 1.31 -16.93 -11.68
N ILE A 29 1.61 -15.75 -12.23
CA ILE A 29 1.38 -15.46 -13.64
C ILE A 29 2.17 -16.38 -14.58
N TRP A 30 3.36 -16.84 -14.19
CA TRP A 30 4.24 -17.65 -15.03
C TRP A 30 3.69 -19.08 -15.21
N GLU A 31 3.09 -19.64 -14.15
CA GLU A 31 2.36 -20.91 -14.23
C GLU A 31 1.17 -20.81 -15.19
N TRP A 32 0.44 -19.68 -15.15
CA TRP A 32 -0.64 -19.43 -16.10
C TRP A 32 -0.10 -19.28 -17.53
N GLU A 33 0.93 -18.48 -17.76
CA GLU A 33 1.52 -18.28 -19.09
C GLU A 33 1.98 -19.61 -19.71
N ALA A 34 2.64 -20.45 -18.92
CA ALA A 34 3.09 -21.78 -19.36
C ALA A 34 1.91 -22.68 -19.76
N SER A 35 0.76 -22.54 -19.11
CA SER A 35 -0.49 -23.21 -19.48
C SER A 35 -1.10 -22.62 -20.76
N ALA A 36 -1.17 -21.30 -20.88
CA ALA A 36 -1.77 -20.59 -22.02
C ALA A 36 -1.02 -20.86 -23.34
N LYS A 37 0.32 -20.94 -23.29
CA LYS A 37 1.16 -21.32 -24.43
C LYS A 37 0.86 -22.73 -24.96
N LYS A 38 0.43 -23.66 -24.10
CA LYS A 38 0.07 -25.03 -24.51
C LYS A 38 -1.30 -25.10 -25.18
N THR A 39 -2.24 -24.25 -24.77
CA THR A 39 -3.63 -24.27 -25.25
C THR A 39 -3.90 -23.37 -26.45
N ARG A 40 -2.87 -22.70 -27.01
CA ARG A 40 -2.96 -21.78 -28.16
C ARG A 40 -4.03 -20.70 -27.99
N CYS A 41 -4.11 -20.10 -26.80
CA CYS A 41 -4.94 -18.90 -26.62
C CYS A 41 -4.45 -17.82 -27.62
N PRO A 42 -5.32 -17.15 -28.41
CA PRO A 42 -4.88 -16.21 -29.43
C PRO A 42 -4.21 -14.99 -28.79
N LEU A 43 -3.03 -14.61 -29.28
CA LEU A 43 -2.35 -13.35 -28.95
C LEU A 43 -2.52 -12.36 -30.10
N VAL A 44 -2.67 -11.08 -29.76
CA VAL A 44 -2.61 -9.97 -30.74
C VAL A 44 -1.18 -9.40 -30.84
N GLU A 45 -0.28 -9.66 -29.85
CA GLU A 45 1.06 -9.01 -29.74
C GLU A 45 2.20 -9.92 -29.19
N ASP A 46 2.23 -11.22 -29.52
CA ASP A 46 3.37 -12.16 -29.32
C ASP A 46 3.91 -12.46 -27.89
N ARG A 47 3.52 -11.76 -26.81
CA ARG A 47 3.89 -12.14 -25.42
C ARG A 47 2.76 -11.90 -24.41
N TYR A 48 2.58 -12.84 -23.48
CA TYR A 48 1.62 -12.70 -22.38
C TYR A 48 2.17 -11.94 -21.18
N VAL A 49 3.49 -12.02 -20.94
CA VAL A 49 4.13 -11.37 -19.79
C VAL A 49 5.37 -10.63 -20.26
N THR A 50 5.43 -9.33 -19.97
CA THR A 50 6.59 -8.49 -20.28
C THR A 50 7.31 -8.13 -18.99
N PRO A 51 8.56 -8.56 -18.78
CA PRO A 51 9.35 -8.18 -17.62
C PRO A 51 9.49 -6.66 -17.49
N PHE A 52 9.53 -6.18 -16.26
CA PHE A 52 9.69 -4.78 -15.91
C PHE A 52 10.91 -4.61 -15.02
N ASP A 53 11.83 -3.75 -15.44
CA ASP A 53 13.03 -3.45 -14.68
C ASP A 53 12.78 -2.30 -13.70
N PHE A 54 12.87 -2.60 -12.40
CA PHE A 54 12.79 -1.61 -11.32
C PHE A 54 14.14 -0.91 -11.06
N GLY A 55 15.19 -1.24 -11.82
CA GLY A 55 16.49 -0.60 -11.77
C GLY A 55 17.46 -1.20 -10.74
N GLY A 56 18.37 -0.34 -10.27
CA GLY A 56 19.54 -0.76 -9.49
C GLY A 56 19.26 -1.18 -8.05
N THR A 57 20.29 -1.77 -7.43
CA THR A 57 20.28 -2.20 -6.03
C THR A 57 20.07 -1.01 -5.08
N ALA A 58 19.18 -1.17 -4.11
CA ALA A 58 19.07 -0.27 -2.96
C ALA A 58 19.95 -0.78 -1.81
N VAL A 59 20.65 0.15 -1.16
CA VAL A 59 21.40 -0.12 0.08
C VAL A 59 20.67 0.59 1.21
N TYR A 60 20.31 -0.16 2.25
CA TYR A 60 19.64 0.37 3.43
C TYR A 60 20.62 0.46 4.58
N GLU A 61 20.81 1.67 5.09
CA GLU A 61 21.65 1.99 6.24
C GLU A 61 20.84 1.90 7.53
N PRO A 62 21.46 1.50 8.66
CA PRO A 62 20.74 1.39 9.92
C PRO A 62 20.13 2.74 10.35
N PRO A 63 18.97 2.74 11.02
CA PRO A 63 18.42 3.96 11.57
C PRO A 63 19.32 4.50 12.68
N LYS A 64 19.34 5.83 12.83
CA LYS A 64 19.99 6.49 13.97
C LYS A 64 19.04 6.51 15.16
N GLY A 65 19.57 6.61 16.36
CA GLY A 65 18.74 6.70 17.57
C GLY A 65 19.51 6.40 18.84
N ILE A 66 18.81 6.48 19.96
CA ILE A 66 19.34 6.17 21.30
C ILE A 66 19.04 4.73 21.73
N GLU A 67 18.39 3.95 20.87
CA GLU A 67 17.99 2.58 21.17
C GLU A 67 19.19 1.64 21.18
N GLN A 68 19.40 0.93 22.29
CA GLN A 68 20.48 -0.06 22.41
C GLN A 68 20.19 -1.33 21.59
N LYS A 69 18.90 -1.64 21.36
CA LYS A 69 18.45 -2.81 20.63
C LYS A 69 17.51 -2.39 19.50
N ILE A 70 18.02 -2.39 18.28
CA ILE A 70 17.23 -2.12 17.08
C ILE A 70 16.55 -3.42 16.62
N HIS A 71 15.29 -3.34 16.22
CA HIS A 71 14.51 -4.48 15.75
C HIS A 71 15.12 -5.07 14.46
N PRO A 72 15.12 -6.40 14.26
CA PRO A 72 15.72 -7.03 13.07
C PRO A 72 15.21 -6.50 11.72
N HIS A 73 13.95 -6.05 11.64
CA HIS A 73 13.38 -5.45 10.42
C HIS A 73 14.06 -4.14 9.99
N LEU A 74 14.76 -3.46 10.89
CA LEU A 74 15.47 -2.20 10.62
C LEU A 74 16.99 -2.42 10.52
N MET A 75 17.43 -3.66 10.32
CA MET A 75 18.84 -3.99 10.10
C MET A 75 19.25 -3.70 8.66
N PRO A 76 20.49 -3.24 8.42
CA PRO A 76 20.96 -2.91 7.09
C PRO A 76 20.97 -4.14 6.17
N TYR A 77 20.56 -3.94 4.92
CA TYR A 77 20.55 -4.96 3.89
C TYR A 77 20.67 -4.31 2.51
N LYS A 78 20.92 -5.15 1.49
CA LYS A 78 20.84 -4.76 0.09
C LYS A 78 19.63 -5.42 -0.53
N LEU A 79 18.83 -4.63 -1.23
CA LEU A 79 17.71 -5.13 -2.02
C LEU A 79 18.06 -4.97 -3.49
N GLN A 80 18.08 -6.08 -4.22
CA GLN A 80 17.99 -6.04 -5.66
C GLN A 80 16.52 -6.27 -6.03
N PRO A 81 15.81 -5.25 -6.52
CA PRO A 81 14.46 -5.43 -7.01
C PRO A 81 14.44 -6.47 -8.14
N ALA A 82 13.48 -7.37 -8.10
CA ALA A 82 13.31 -8.43 -9.09
C ALA A 82 11.81 -8.65 -9.37
N ASP A 83 11.54 -9.49 -10.37
CA ASP A 83 10.21 -10.05 -10.64
C ASP A 83 9.10 -9.02 -10.97
N GLY A 84 9.47 -7.82 -11.38
CA GLY A 84 8.54 -6.86 -11.98
C GLY A 84 8.06 -7.35 -13.34
N TYR A 85 6.77 -7.18 -13.63
CA TYR A 85 6.22 -7.48 -14.94
C TYR A 85 4.90 -6.75 -15.22
N VAL A 86 4.51 -6.70 -16.48
CA VAL A 86 3.14 -6.39 -16.91
C VAL A 86 2.60 -7.58 -17.70
N ALA A 87 1.50 -8.15 -17.22
CA ALA A 87 0.80 -9.26 -17.85
C ALA A 87 -0.30 -8.75 -18.78
N VAL A 88 -0.52 -9.46 -19.88
CA VAL A 88 -1.62 -9.28 -20.83
C VAL A 88 -2.33 -10.62 -20.92
N ILE A 89 -3.59 -10.65 -20.45
CA ILE A 89 -4.44 -11.83 -20.35
C ILE A 89 -5.57 -11.68 -21.37
N PRO A 90 -5.49 -12.32 -22.55
CA PRO A 90 -6.59 -12.33 -23.51
C PRO A 90 -7.81 -12.98 -22.89
N SER A 91 -8.99 -12.34 -22.97
CA SER A 91 -10.21 -12.83 -22.30
C SER A 91 -10.04 -12.99 -20.77
N GLY A 92 -9.16 -12.22 -20.14
CA GLY A 92 -8.96 -12.21 -18.70
C GLY A 92 -10.16 -11.65 -17.95
N ARG A 93 -10.38 -12.12 -16.71
CA ARG A 93 -11.50 -11.69 -15.87
C ARG A 93 -11.03 -11.02 -14.60
N VAL A 94 -11.85 -10.09 -14.11
CA VAL A 94 -11.70 -9.47 -12.79
C VAL A 94 -12.96 -9.75 -11.98
N TRP A 95 -12.79 -10.28 -10.77
CA TRP A 95 -13.88 -10.76 -9.94
C TRP A 95 -13.85 -10.18 -8.52
N GLY A 96 -15.03 -9.92 -7.98
CA GLY A 96 -15.27 -9.57 -6.60
C GLY A 96 -14.82 -8.15 -6.22
N ARG A 97 -15.07 -7.81 -4.96
CA ARG A 97 -14.83 -6.47 -4.42
C ARG A 97 -13.34 -6.11 -4.41
N SER A 98 -12.49 -7.06 -4.05
CA SER A 98 -11.04 -6.89 -4.02
C SER A 98 -10.44 -6.85 -5.44
N GLY A 99 -11.18 -7.32 -6.46
CA GLY A 99 -10.76 -7.30 -7.85
C GLY A 99 -9.72 -8.37 -8.17
N SER A 100 -10.01 -9.60 -7.77
CA SER A 100 -9.17 -10.77 -8.04
C SER A 100 -9.09 -11.06 -9.54
N ILE A 101 -7.90 -11.43 -9.99
CA ILE A 101 -7.59 -11.68 -11.39
C ILE A 101 -7.76 -13.16 -11.69
N LEU A 102 -8.62 -13.45 -12.66
CA LEU A 102 -8.86 -14.80 -13.16
C LEU A 102 -8.39 -14.91 -14.61
N SER A 103 -7.85 -16.07 -14.91
CA SER A 103 -7.58 -16.53 -16.27
C SER A 103 -8.87 -16.74 -17.09
N PRO A 104 -8.78 -16.94 -18.41
CA PRO A 104 -9.96 -17.02 -19.28
C PRO A 104 -10.89 -18.21 -18.99
N ASP A 105 -10.34 -19.30 -18.46
CA ASP A 105 -11.10 -20.48 -18.00
C ASP A 105 -11.58 -20.33 -16.54
N GLY A 106 -11.49 -19.13 -15.96
CA GLY A 106 -12.02 -18.79 -14.65
C GLY A 106 -11.14 -19.19 -13.47
N LYS A 107 -9.91 -19.67 -13.70
CA LYS A 107 -8.99 -20.01 -12.59
C LYS A 107 -8.31 -18.77 -12.04
N LEU A 108 -8.22 -18.70 -10.71
CA LEU A 108 -7.49 -17.66 -9.99
C LEU A 108 -6.01 -17.62 -10.38
N ILE A 109 -5.46 -16.42 -10.55
CA ILE A 109 -4.02 -16.15 -10.63
C ILE A 109 -3.61 -15.46 -9.33
N PHE A 110 -3.00 -16.22 -8.41
CA PHE A 110 -2.90 -15.83 -7.00
C PHE A 110 -1.95 -14.66 -6.71
N ASP A 111 -0.78 -14.60 -7.36
CA ASP A 111 0.19 -13.50 -7.16
C ASP A 111 -0.36 -12.12 -7.59
N LEU A 112 -1.33 -12.11 -8.50
CA LEU A 112 -2.08 -10.92 -8.92
C LEU A 112 -3.36 -10.67 -8.11
N SER A 113 -3.69 -11.56 -7.18
CA SER A 113 -4.95 -11.57 -6.44
C SER A 113 -4.74 -11.74 -4.92
N PRO A 114 -3.88 -10.93 -4.27
CA PRO A 114 -3.76 -10.98 -2.83
C PRO A 114 -5.11 -10.63 -2.18
N GLU A 115 -5.45 -11.36 -1.12
CA GLU A 115 -6.65 -11.14 -0.34
C GLU A 115 -6.31 -11.10 1.15
N TYR A 116 -7.01 -10.25 1.88
CA TYR A 116 -6.72 -9.96 3.28
C TYR A 116 -7.91 -10.26 4.18
N ASP A 117 -7.65 -11.04 5.23
CA ASP A 117 -8.60 -11.29 6.30
C ASP A 117 -8.50 -10.17 7.34
N GLY A 118 -9.48 -9.27 7.32
CA GLY A 118 -9.58 -8.20 8.30
C GLY A 118 -10.04 -8.66 9.69
N GLN A 119 -10.63 -9.87 9.79
CA GLN A 119 -10.99 -10.44 11.09
C GLN A 119 -9.75 -10.98 11.77
N GLU A 120 -8.94 -11.81 11.08
CA GLU A 120 -7.72 -12.45 11.59
C GLU A 120 -6.44 -11.60 11.42
N ASN A 121 -6.57 -10.42 10.78
CA ASN A 121 -5.48 -9.47 10.52
C ASN A 121 -4.28 -10.09 9.77
N ARG A 122 -4.55 -10.91 8.74
CA ARG A 122 -3.51 -11.61 7.95
C ARG A 122 -3.87 -11.74 6.48
N MET A 123 -2.87 -11.99 5.63
CA MET A 123 -3.11 -12.40 4.25
C MET A 123 -3.69 -13.82 4.20
N LEU A 124 -4.59 -14.05 3.25
CA LEU A 124 -5.14 -15.38 2.96
C LEU A 124 -4.13 -16.23 2.16
N THR A 125 -4.14 -17.54 2.40
CA THR A 125 -3.45 -18.49 1.51
C THR A 125 -4.26 -18.66 0.22
N PRO A 126 -3.66 -19.23 -0.84
CA PRO A 126 -4.42 -19.53 -2.06
C PRO A 126 -5.68 -20.35 -1.79
N GLU A 127 -5.58 -21.39 -0.96
CA GLU A 127 -6.68 -22.33 -0.66
C GLU A 127 -7.87 -21.68 0.06
N GLU A 128 -7.61 -20.58 0.77
CA GLU A 128 -8.62 -19.82 1.51
C GLU A 128 -9.30 -18.76 0.63
N HIS A 129 -8.78 -18.51 -0.58
CA HIS A 129 -9.23 -17.39 -1.39
C HIS A 129 -10.71 -17.56 -1.82
N PRO A 130 -11.59 -16.56 -1.58
CA PRO A 130 -13.02 -16.61 -1.92
C PRO A 130 -13.35 -16.95 -3.39
N ALA A 131 -12.47 -16.57 -4.33
CA ALA A 131 -12.63 -16.85 -5.75
C ALA A 131 -12.62 -18.36 -6.07
N LEU A 132 -12.06 -19.20 -5.20
CA LEU A 132 -12.02 -20.66 -5.39
C LEU A 132 -13.36 -21.34 -5.09
N ALA A 133 -14.13 -20.78 -4.17
CA ALA A 133 -15.48 -21.26 -3.86
C ALA A 133 -16.51 -20.73 -4.85
N TRP A 134 -16.19 -19.67 -5.59
CA TRP A 134 -17.07 -19.08 -6.58
C TRP A 134 -17.05 -19.87 -7.88
N ARG A 135 -18.23 -20.35 -8.29
CA ARG A 135 -18.42 -21.11 -9.55
C ARG A 135 -19.52 -20.53 -10.44
N ASN A 136 -20.06 -19.37 -10.09
CA ASN A 136 -21.32 -18.89 -10.63
C ASN A 136 -21.10 -17.80 -11.68
N GLU A 137 -21.24 -18.12 -12.97
CA GLU A 137 -21.13 -17.13 -14.06
C GLU A 137 -22.21 -16.02 -14.05
N GLN A 138 -23.14 -16.04 -13.10
CA GLN A 138 -24.08 -14.95 -12.89
C GLN A 138 -23.34 -13.61 -12.76
N HIS A 139 -23.91 -12.60 -13.42
CA HIS A 139 -23.35 -11.25 -13.53
C HIS A 139 -22.03 -11.13 -14.31
N LEU A 140 -21.57 -12.17 -15.02
CA LEU A 140 -20.45 -12.01 -15.95
C LEU A 140 -20.82 -11.00 -17.05
N ARG A 141 -20.17 -9.84 -17.01
CA ARG A 141 -20.31 -8.79 -18.02
C ARG A 141 -19.14 -8.84 -18.97
N GLN A 142 -19.42 -8.75 -20.27
CA GLN A 142 -18.39 -8.61 -21.28
C GLN A 142 -18.02 -7.13 -21.41
N PHE A 143 -16.71 -6.85 -21.40
CA PHE A 143 -16.14 -5.56 -21.76
C PHE A 143 -15.38 -5.73 -23.06
N HIS A 144 -15.96 -5.23 -24.15
CA HIS A 144 -15.34 -5.26 -25.46
C HIS A 144 -14.28 -4.16 -25.54
N GLY A 145 -13.01 -4.54 -25.46
CA GLY A 145 -11.86 -3.63 -25.37
C GLY A 145 -10.74 -4.09 -24.44
N THR A 146 -9.77 -3.21 -24.25
CA THR A 146 -8.62 -3.41 -23.36
C THR A 146 -8.85 -2.72 -22.02
N ALA A 147 -8.88 -3.48 -20.93
CA ALA A 147 -8.92 -2.94 -19.58
C ALA A 147 -7.59 -3.15 -18.87
N ALA A 148 -7.15 -2.19 -18.05
CA ALA A 148 -6.00 -2.35 -17.17
C ALA A 148 -6.46 -2.44 -15.70
N ALA A 149 -6.15 -3.54 -15.01
CA ALA A 149 -6.54 -3.74 -13.61
C ALA A 149 -5.43 -3.29 -12.65
N LEU A 150 -5.74 -2.28 -11.84
CA LEU A 150 -4.90 -1.77 -10.75
C LEU A 150 -5.52 -2.07 -9.39
N THR A 151 -6.30 -3.14 -9.31
CA THR A 151 -6.96 -3.59 -8.09
C THR A 151 -5.94 -4.12 -7.08
N PHE A 152 -6.25 -3.92 -5.80
CA PHE A 152 -5.49 -4.41 -4.65
C PHE A 152 -6.36 -4.40 -3.39
N CYS A 153 -6.33 -5.48 -2.59
CA CYS A 153 -7.15 -5.62 -1.38
C CYS A 153 -6.88 -4.53 -0.33
N GLY A 154 -5.68 -3.94 -0.30
CA GLY A 154 -5.30 -2.85 0.60
C GLY A 154 -5.50 -1.43 0.05
N SER A 155 -6.08 -1.26 -1.15
CA SER A 155 -6.17 0.03 -1.86
C SER A 155 -6.90 1.17 -1.12
N TYR A 156 -7.71 0.85 -0.11
CA TYR A 156 -8.36 1.85 0.76
C TYR A 156 -7.38 2.51 1.75
N ASN A 157 -6.22 1.89 2.00
CA ASN A 157 -5.20 2.41 2.87
C ASN A 157 -4.29 3.39 2.11
N TYR A 158 -4.00 4.53 2.72
CA TYR A 158 -3.21 5.61 2.12
C TYR A 158 -1.81 5.16 1.65
N PHE A 159 -1.08 4.40 2.47
CA PHE A 159 0.25 3.92 2.11
C PHE A 159 0.17 2.99 0.90
N HIS A 160 -0.71 2.00 0.96
CA HIS A 160 -0.86 1.02 -0.10
C HIS A 160 -1.37 1.62 -1.41
N TRP A 161 -2.21 2.65 -1.36
CA TRP A 161 -2.57 3.40 -2.54
C TRP A 161 -1.35 4.05 -3.21
N LEU A 162 -0.52 4.74 -2.43
CA LEU A 162 0.67 5.40 -2.96
C LEU A 162 1.74 4.40 -3.41
N TYR A 163 1.96 3.29 -2.72
CA TYR A 163 3.11 2.40 -2.98
C TYR A 163 2.76 1.12 -3.76
N ASP A 164 1.54 0.59 -3.65
CA ASP A 164 1.12 -0.65 -4.34
C ASP A 164 0.21 -0.39 -5.55
N VAL A 165 -0.47 0.75 -5.61
CA VAL A 165 -1.44 1.04 -6.69
C VAL A 165 -0.93 2.06 -7.68
N LEU A 166 -0.67 3.30 -7.27
CA LEU A 166 -0.29 4.39 -8.19
C LEU A 166 0.95 4.10 -9.05
N PRO A 167 2.05 3.50 -8.54
CA PRO A 167 3.27 3.28 -9.32
C PRO A 167 3.03 2.35 -10.51
N ARG A 168 2.04 1.46 -10.41
CA ARG A 168 1.64 0.55 -11.51
C ARG A 168 1.12 1.30 -12.74
N LEU A 169 0.61 2.53 -12.59
CA LEU A 169 0.32 3.40 -13.74
C LEU A 169 1.57 3.70 -14.55
N SER A 170 2.71 3.95 -13.89
CA SER A 170 3.98 4.20 -14.58
C SER A 170 4.56 2.94 -15.22
N MET A 171 4.24 1.75 -14.72
CA MET A 171 4.59 0.50 -15.42
C MET A 171 3.86 0.42 -16.76
N LEU A 172 2.55 0.73 -16.77
CA LEU A 172 1.75 0.78 -18.01
C LEU A 172 2.33 1.81 -18.99
N GLN A 173 2.62 3.03 -18.51
CA GLN A 173 3.18 4.11 -19.33
C GLN A 173 4.57 3.76 -19.90
N THR A 174 5.48 3.25 -19.06
CA THR A 174 6.86 2.93 -19.47
C THR A 174 6.90 1.85 -20.55
N LEU A 175 6.01 0.87 -20.46
CA LEU A 175 5.90 -0.21 -21.45
C LEU A 175 4.93 0.13 -22.60
N ASN A 176 4.46 1.39 -22.69
CA ASN A 176 3.52 1.86 -23.72
C ASN A 176 2.24 1.00 -23.85
N ASN A 177 1.75 0.45 -22.73
CA ASN A 177 0.52 -0.32 -22.71
C ASN A 177 -0.69 0.61 -22.85
N LEU A 178 -1.38 0.50 -23.98
CA LEU A 178 -2.63 1.22 -24.23
C LEU A 178 -3.82 0.45 -23.65
N TYR A 179 -4.71 1.17 -22.99
CA TYR A 179 -5.95 0.65 -22.41
C TYR A 179 -7.10 1.64 -22.62
N ASP A 180 -8.32 1.11 -22.71
CA ASP A 180 -9.55 1.90 -22.86
C ASP A 180 -10.10 2.34 -21.50
N ARG A 181 -9.96 1.49 -20.47
CA ARG A 181 -10.47 1.71 -19.11
C ARG A 181 -9.53 1.16 -18.06
N LEU A 182 -9.52 1.79 -16.88
CA LEU A 182 -8.90 1.26 -15.67
C LEU A 182 -9.94 0.51 -14.85
N ILE A 183 -9.56 -0.61 -14.24
CA ILE A 183 -10.36 -1.29 -13.21
C ILE A 183 -9.68 -1.04 -11.87
N MET A 184 -10.40 -0.47 -10.91
CA MET A 184 -9.88 -0.10 -9.60
C MET A 184 -10.91 -0.39 -8.50
N ASN A 185 -10.44 -0.59 -7.26
CA ASN A 185 -11.33 -0.72 -6.13
C ASN A 185 -12.07 0.61 -5.83
N PRO A 186 -13.25 0.55 -5.19
CA PRO A 186 -13.90 1.74 -4.66
C PRO A 186 -13.16 2.25 -3.42
N ASN A 187 -13.07 3.57 -3.25
CA ASN A 187 -12.59 4.18 -2.01
C ASN A 187 -13.52 5.32 -1.57
N PRO A 188 -14.66 5.01 -0.92
CA PRO A 188 -15.64 6.01 -0.53
C PRO A 188 -15.25 6.77 0.76
N TYR A 189 -14.16 6.38 1.43
CA TYR A 189 -13.87 6.84 2.79
C TYR A 189 -12.89 8.00 2.84
N ARG A 190 -12.13 8.24 1.75
CA ARG A 190 -11.02 9.18 1.72
C ARG A 190 -10.86 9.77 0.32
N SER A 191 -10.69 11.09 0.26
CA SER A 191 -10.57 11.84 -1.00
C SER A 191 -9.25 11.62 -1.73
N PHE A 192 -8.20 11.06 -1.10
CA PHE A 192 -6.87 10.92 -1.70
C PHE A 192 -6.87 10.14 -3.03
N VAL A 193 -7.78 9.17 -3.21
CA VAL A 193 -7.89 8.42 -4.47
C VAL A 193 -8.36 9.35 -5.58
N GLU A 194 -9.46 10.06 -5.37
CA GLU A 194 -10.04 10.99 -6.34
C GLU A 194 -9.10 12.16 -6.63
N GLU A 195 -8.46 12.69 -5.59
CA GLU A 195 -7.49 13.79 -5.71
C GLU A 195 -6.26 13.36 -6.53
N THR A 196 -5.67 12.21 -6.26
CA THR A 196 -4.51 11.73 -7.03
C THR A 196 -4.87 11.37 -8.47
N LEU A 197 -6.04 10.76 -8.73
CA LEU A 197 -6.50 10.53 -10.11
C LEU A 197 -6.72 11.85 -10.86
N THR A 198 -7.31 12.85 -10.21
CA THR A 198 -7.49 14.20 -10.76
C THR A 198 -6.15 14.86 -11.07
N MET A 199 -5.18 14.79 -10.17
CA MET A 199 -3.82 15.31 -10.38
C MET A 199 -3.13 14.68 -11.59
N LEU A 200 -3.40 13.39 -11.85
CA LEU A 200 -2.89 12.62 -12.98
C LEU A 200 -3.71 12.77 -14.26
N GLY A 201 -4.81 13.53 -14.23
CA GLY A 201 -5.69 13.73 -15.39
C GLY A 201 -6.48 12.48 -15.78
N ILE A 202 -6.74 11.57 -14.84
CA ILE A 202 -7.53 10.35 -15.05
C ILE A 202 -8.98 10.66 -14.64
N PRO A 203 -9.92 10.83 -15.59
CA PRO A 203 -11.30 11.13 -15.26
C PRO A 203 -12.02 9.88 -14.73
N GLU A 204 -12.95 10.06 -13.79
CA GLU A 204 -13.72 8.93 -13.22
C GLU A 204 -14.49 8.14 -14.30
N SER A 205 -14.90 8.78 -15.41
CA SER A 205 -15.54 8.11 -16.55
C SER A 205 -14.64 7.09 -17.27
N SER A 206 -13.33 7.14 -17.03
CA SER A 206 -12.35 6.16 -17.55
C SER A 206 -12.08 5.01 -16.58
N VAL A 207 -12.68 5.04 -15.38
CA VAL A 207 -12.48 4.06 -14.31
C VAL A 207 -13.75 3.22 -14.14
N ILE A 208 -13.56 1.91 -14.08
CA ILE A 208 -14.58 0.93 -13.72
C ILE A 208 -14.30 0.52 -12.26
N ARG A 209 -15.24 0.82 -11.36
CA ARG A 209 -15.12 0.49 -9.94
C ARG A 209 -15.61 -0.93 -9.65
N THR A 210 -14.87 -1.66 -8.82
CA THR A 210 -15.30 -2.97 -8.33
C THR A 210 -16.40 -2.85 -7.26
N ASP A 211 -17.14 -3.93 -7.06
CA ASP A 211 -18.20 -4.07 -6.08
C ASP A 211 -18.36 -5.57 -5.68
N ALA A 212 -19.32 -5.88 -4.81
CA ALA A 212 -19.53 -7.24 -4.31
C ALA A 212 -19.98 -8.24 -5.40
N ASN A 213 -20.67 -7.77 -6.43
CA ASN A 213 -21.17 -8.56 -7.56
C ASN A 213 -20.29 -8.39 -8.81
N PHE A 214 -19.10 -7.81 -8.65
CA PHE A 214 -18.26 -7.47 -9.78
C PHE A 214 -17.72 -8.73 -10.45
N ASN A 215 -17.99 -8.84 -11.74
CA ASN A 215 -17.50 -9.91 -12.58
C ASN A 215 -17.46 -9.42 -14.02
N ILE A 216 -16.27 -9.09 -14.51
CA ILE A 216 -16.06 -8.58 -15.87
C ILE A 216 -15.02 -9.43 -16.57
N GLN A 217 -15.30 -9.79 -17.83
CA GLN A 217 -14.31 -10.31 -18.77
C GLN A 217 -14.01 -9.24 -19.81
N ALA A 218 -12.73 -8.89 -19.97
CA ALA A 218 -12.28 -7.98 -21.02
C ALA A 218 -11.69 -8.76 -22.20
N ASP A 219 -11.83 -8.26 -23.43
CA ASP A 219 -11.15 -8.88 -24.58
C ASP A 219 -9.64 -8.97 -24.34
N ARG A 220 -9.07 -7.92 -23.71
CA ARG A 220 -7.68 -7.88 -23.24
C ARG A 220 -7.59 -7.27 -21.85
N LEU A 221 -7.08 -8.04 -20.89
CA LEU A 221 -6.86 -7.57 -19.52
C LEU A 221 -5.36 -7.36 -19.27
N ILE A 222 -4.95 -6.13 -19.00
CA ILE A 222 -3.57 -5.77 -18.66
C ILE A 222 -3.44 -5.67 -17.15
N VAL A 223 -2.47 -6.37 -16.56
CA VAL A 223 -2.27 -6.41 -15.10
C VAL A 223 -0.79 -6.25 -14.78
N PRO A 224 -0.35 -5.07 -14.31
CA PRO A 224 0.98 -4.91 -13.73
C PRO A 224 1.13 -5.72 -12.45
N SER A 225 2.31 -6.30 -12.21
CA SER A 225 2.64 -7.03 -10.98
C SER A 225 2.41 -6.20 -9.72
N ILE A 226 2.11 -6.86 -8.61
CA ILE A 226 1.92 -6.23 -7.30
C ILE A 226 3.24 -6.30 -6.52
N MET A 227 3.57 -5.24 -5.78
CA MET A 227 4.86 -5.07 -5.08
C MET A 227 4.69 -5.19 -3.56
N MET A 228 4.08 -6.28 -3.08
CA MET A 228 3.67 -6.42 -1.68
C MET A 228 4.68 -7.21 -0.84
N ASN A 229 5.80 -6.59 -0.48
CA ASN A 229 6.80 -7.21 0.39
C ASN A 229 7.39 -6.26 1.46
N SER A 230 6.82 -5.05 1.64
CA SER A 230 7.37 -4.00 2.52
C SER A 230 8.81 -3.55 2.18
N HIS A 231 9.35 -4.01 1.05
CA HIS A 231 10.69 -3.76 0.54
C HIS A 231 10.57 -3.28 -0.91
N TYR A 232 10.03 -2.07 -1.06
CA TYR A 232 9.83 -1.43 -2.36
C TYR A 232 11.16 -0.97 -2.95
N PRO A 233 11.33 -1.00 -4.28
CA PRO A 233 12.50 -0.44 -4.93
C PRO A 233 12.52 1.10 -4.83
N PRO A 234 13.71 1.73 -4.96
CA PRO A 234 13.84 3.18 -5.10
C PRO A 234 13.03 3.72 -6.29
N TRP A 235 12.82 2.90 -7.32
CA TRP A 235 11.94 3.20 -8.45
C TRP A 235 10.53 3.60 -8.00
N THR A 236 9.96 2.95 -6.99
CA THR A 236 8.60 3.28 -6.51
C THR A 236 8.54 4.70 -5.94
N THR A 237 9.53 5.07 -5.11
CA THR A 237 9.60 6.41 -4.51
C THR A 237 9.88 7.49 -5.55
N SER A 238 10.82 7.24 -6.48
CA SER A 238 11.12 8.18 -7.57
C SER A 238 9.95 8.34 -8.56
N THR A 239 9.19 7.28 -8.79
CA THR A 239 7.96 7.30 -9.59
C THR A 239 6.91 8.20 -8.95
N LEU A 240 6.63 8.02 -7.66
CA LEU A 240 5.67 8.88 -6.95
C LEU A 240 6.06 10.35 -7.00
N ARG A 241 7.36 10.64 -6.81
CA ARG A 241 7.88 12.01 -6.94
C ARG A 241 7.63 12.56 -8.34
N SER A 242 7.94 11.80 -9.37
CA SER A 242 7.78 12.21 -10.77
C SER A 242 6.31 12.48 -11.12
N LEU A 243 5.40 11.65 -10.62
CA LEU A 243 3.97 11.75 -10.85
C LEU A 243 3.33 12.94 -10.10
N LEU A 244 3.69 13.14 -8.83
CA LEU A 244 2.90 13.97 -7.91
C LEU A 244 3.58 15.27 -7.48
N MET A 245 4.93 15.35 -7.44
CA MET A 245 5.62 16.59 -7.07
C MET A 245 5.31 17.79 -7.96
N PRO A 246 5.11 17.65 -9.29
CA PRO A 246 4.74 18.77 -10.16
C PRO A 246 3.33 19.33 -9.87
N LYS A 247 2.51 18.58 -9.11
CA LYS A 247 1.10 18.87 -8.86
C LYS A 247 0.86 19.39 -7.43
N ARG A 248 1.93 19.65 -6.67
CA ARG A 248 1.86 20.18 -5.31
C ARG A 248 1.42 21.64 -5.30
N ASP A 249 0.87 22.08 -4.17
CA ASP A 249 0.49 23.47 -3.96
C ASP A 249 1.71 24.34 -3.60
N CYS A 250 2.50 24.75 -4.59
CA CYS A 250 3.70 25.56 -4.37
C CYS A 250 3.43 26.94 -3.73
N GLY A 251 2.18 27.42 -3.75
CA GLY A 251 1.79 28.71 -3.16
C GLY A 251 1.51 28.64 -1.66
N LEU A 252 1.32 27.43 -1.12
CA LEU A 252 1.05 27.23 0.29
C LEU A 252 2.31 27.39 1.13
N ALA A 253 2.25 28.34 2.08
CA ALA A 253 3.24 28.46 3.14
C ALA A 253 3.05 27.36 4.19
N THR A 254 4.13 26.67 4.53
CA THR A 254 4.14 25.49 5.39
C THR A 254 5.22 25.62 6.47
N PRO A 255 5.03 25.03 7.66
CA PRO A 255 6.06 25.02 8.70
C PRO A 255 7.31 24.24 8.26
N GLU A 256 8.50 24.71 8.66
CA GLU A 256 9.75 23.98 8.38
C GLU A 256 9.90 22.71 9.22
N ARG A 257 9.36 22.67 10.44
CA ARG A 257 9.42 21.51 11.34
C ARG A 257 8.01 21.06 11.67
N VAL A 258 7.68 19.82 11.35
CA VAL A 258 6.30 19.33 11.40
C VAL A 258 6.22 18.06 12.24
N TYR A 259 5.28 18.04 13.17
CA TYR A 259 4.87 16.83 13.87
C TYR A 259 3.58 16.30 13.26
N ILE A 260 3.62 15.07 12.73
CA ILE A 260 2.47 14.42 12.11
C ILE A 260 1.68 13.70 13.20
N SER A 261 0.63 14.35 13.71
CA SER A 261 -0.22 13.79 14.76
C SER A 261 -1.06 12.63 14.24
N ARG A 262 -1.31 11.65 15.13
CA ARG A 262 -2.24 10.54 14.90
C ARG A 262 -3.48 10.63 15.78
N ARG A 263 -3.81 11.79 16.36
CA ARG A 263 -5.00 11.96 17.23
C ARG A 263 -6.33 11.55 16.58
N LYS A 264 -6.42 11.66 15.25
CA LYS A 264 -7.60 11.27 14.46
C LYS A 264 -7.56 9.81 13.99
N ALA A 265 -6.48 9.08 14.25
CA ALA A 265 -6.36 7.67 13.91
C ALA A 265 -7.15 6.80 14.90
N SER A 266 -7.59 5.61 14.45
CA SER A 266 -8.35 4.68 15.28
C SER A 266 -7.50 3.77 16.17
N VAL A 267 -6.19 3.69 15.92
CA VAL A 267 -5.24 2.76 16.56
C VAL A 267 -3.84 3.37 16.62
N ARG A 268 -3.00 2.88 17.53
CA ARG A 268 -1.63 3.37 17.74
C ARG A 268 -1.58 4.89 17.95
N ARG A 269 -2.43 5.39 18.85
CA ARG A 269 -2.37 6.78 19.30
C ARG A 269 -1.35 6.89 20.43
N ILE A 270 -0.71 8.05 20.52
CA ILE A 270 0.12 8.38 21.68
C ILE A 270 -0.82 8.94 22.75
N ILE A 271 -0.93 8.30 23.91
CA ILE A 271 -1.87 8.72 24.95
C ILE A 271 -1.45 10.03 25.64
N ASN A 272 -0.15 10.30 25.73
CA ASN A 272 0.42 11.53 26.27
C ASN A 272 0.83 12.50 25.15
N GLU A 273 0.08 12.56 24.04
CA GLU A 273 0.44 13.35 22.86
C GLU A 273 0.64 14.84 23.19
N ASP A 274 -0.13 15.40 24.13
CA ASP A 274 0.04 16.80 24.53
C ASP A 274 1.41 17.09 25.17
N GLU A 275 2.00 16.13 25.88
CA GLU A 275 3.36 16.25 26.42
C GLU A 275 4.41 16.16 25.30
N VAL A 276 4.20 15.26 24.35
CA VAL A 276 5.03 15.11 23.15
C VAL A 276 5.01 16.37 22.31
N ILE A 277 3.83 16.96 22.10
CA ILE A 277 3.66 18.21 21.35
C ILE A 277 4.37 19.35 22.07
N ARG A 278 4.15 19.55 23.38
CA ARG A 278 4.87 20.59 24.15
C ARG A 278 6.38 20.41 24.08
N CYS A 279 6.85 19.17 24.13
CA CYS A 279 8.27 18.86 23.95
C CYS A 279 8.77 19.28 22.57
N LEU A 280 8.05 18.96 21.49
CA LEU A 280 8.45 19.25 20.11
C LEU A 280 8.30 20.74 19.75
N GLU A 281 7.30 21.43 20.29
CA GLU A 281 7.10 22.88 20.12
C GLU A 281 8.30 23.69 20.63
N ALA A 282 8.95 23.22 21.71
CA ALA A 282 10.18 23.83 22.21
C ALA A 282 11.34 23.79 21.18
N PHE A 283 11.28 22.87 20.22
CA PHE A 283 12.20 22.77 19.07
C PHE A 283 11.57 23.32 17.78
N GLY A 284 10.52 24.14 17.87
CA GLY A 284 9.90 24.82 16.73
C GLY A 284 9.05 23.94 15.82
N PHE A 285 8.63 22.75 16.27
CA PHE A 285 7.70 21.91 15.52
C PHE A 285 6.27 22.43 15.60
N VAL A 286 5.53 22.26 14.51
CA VAL A 286 4.08 22.51 14.45
C VAL A 286 3.35 21.18 14.28
N SER A 287 2.36 20.92 15.14
CA SER A 287 1.52 19.71 15.08
C SER A 287 0.47 19.80 13.98
N ILE A 288 0.37 18.77 13.12
CA ILE A 288 -0.54 18.70 11.97
C ILE A 288 -1.23 17.34 11.91
N CYS A 289 -2.54 17.34 11.68
CA CYS A 289 -3.30 16.16 11.23
C CYS A 289 -3.44 16.21 9.71
N LEU A 290 -2.90 15.22 9.00
CA LEU A 290 -2.90 15.20 7.54
C LEU A 290 -4.30 14.99 6.95
N GLU A 291 -5.23 14.45 7.74
CA GLU A 291 -6.63 14.26 7.33
C GLU A 291 -7.35 15.60 7.03
N ASP A 292 -6.80 16.72 7.50
CA ASP A 292 -7.35 18.07 7.23
C ASP A 292 -6.74 18.74 5.99
N TRP A 293 -5.82 18.05 5.31
CA TRP A 293 -5.03 18.58 4.21
C TRP A 293 -5.30 17.82 2.92
N THR A 294 -5.45 18.54 1.81
CA THR A 294 -5.53 17.90 0.48
C THR A 294 -4.18 17.29 0.11
N MET A 295 -4.18 16.34 -0.82
CA MET A 295 -2.99 15.71 -1.37
C MET A 295 -1.95 16.72 -1.86
N ALA A 296 -2.38 17.74 -2.60
CA ALA A 296 -1.48 18.77 -3.11
C ALA A 296 -0.80 19.56 -1.98
N GLN A 297 -1.53 19.83 -0.89
CA GLN A 297 -1.02 20.51 0.29
C GLN A 297 -0.10 19.60 1.11
N GLN A 298 -0.45 18.31 1.29
CA GLN A 298 0.39 17.32 1.95
C GLN A 298 1.73 17.15 1.23
N ILE A 299 1.72 17.05 -0.11
CA ILE A 299 2.96 16.96 -0.90
C ILE A 299 3.80 18.22 -0.71
N GLN A 300 3.19 19.41 -0.74
CA GLN A 300 3.91 20.66 -0.49
C GLN A 300 4.52 20.70 0.91
N LEU A 301 3.77 20.31 1.95
CA LEU A 301 4.22 20.26 3.33
C LEU A 301 5.48 19.41 3.49
N PHE A 302 5.46 18.18 2.97
CA PHE A 302 6.63 17.30 3.04
C PHE A 302 7.78 17.76 2.13
N ALA A 303 7.49 18.34 0.97
CA ALA A 303 8.51 18.82 0.03
C ALA A 303 9.28 20.06 0.50
N SER A 304 8.73 20.80 1.46
CA SER A 304 9.30 22.03 2.04
C SER A 304 9.80 21.87 3.48
N ALA A 305 9.40 20.80 4.16
CA ALA A 305 9.85 20.51 5.52
C ALA A 305 11.38 20.32 5.58
N ARG A 306 11.97 20.76 6.70
CA ARG A 306 13.34 20.50 7.13
C ARG A 306 13.42 19.45 8.22
N ALA A 307 12.35 19.26 8.99
CA ALA A 307 12.24 18.15 9.93
C ALA A 307 10.82 17.62 10.00
N ILE A 308 10.67 16.30 10.02
CA ILE A 308 9.41 15.59 10.23
C ILE A 308 9.55 14.71 11.47
N ALA A 309 8.63 14.81 12.42
CA ALA A 309 8.50 13.87 13.53
C ALA A 309 7.11 13.25 13.52
N GLY A 310 6.96 12.01 13.94
CA GLY A 310 5.62 11.44 14.08
C GLY A 310 5.58 9.97 14.49
N PRO A 311 4.48 9.52 15.10
CA PRO A 311 4.21 8.11 15.29
C PRO A 311 4.08 7.34 13.96
N HIS A 312 4.54 6.09 13.95
CA HIS A 312 4.49 5.20 12.79
C HIS A 312 3.06 5.08 12.22
N GLY A 313 2.89 5.44 10.94
CA GLY A 313 1.63 5.25 10.25
C GLY A 313 1.55 5.90 8.87
N ALA A 314 0.48 5.58 8.14
CA ALA A 314 0.39 5.78 6.69
C ALA A 314 0.66 7.23 6.21
N GLY A 315 0.42 8.24 7.04
CA GLY A 315 0.77 9.63 6.72
C GLY A 315 2.27 9.84 6.42
N LEU A 316 3.16 9.04 7.02
CA LEU A 316 4.60 9.07 6.75
C LEU A 316 4.98 8.50 5.37
N ALA A 317 4.04 7.93 4.60
CA ALA A 317 4.27 7.62 3.19
C ALA A 317 4.68 8.87 2.39
N ASN A 318 4.25 10.05 2.84
CA ASN A 318 4.60 11.34 2.24
C ASN A 318 6.09 11.72 2.41
N LEU A 319 6.88 10.99 3.21
CA LEU A 319 8.35 11.11 3.21
C LEU A 319 8.95 10.91 1.80
N ALA A 320 8.20 10.26 0.89
CA ALA A 320 8.51 10.18 -0.53
C ALA A 320 8.78 11.55 -1.17
N PHE A 321 8.18 12.63 -0.67
CA PHE A 321 8.22 13.96 -1.25
C PHE A 321 9.27 14.88 -0.61
N CYS A 322 9.88 14.47 0.49
CA CYS A 322 10.91 15.25 1.18
C CYS A 322 12.17 15.49 0.34
N GLN A 323 12.90 16.55 0.67
CA GLN A 323 14.24 16.79 0.12
C GLN A 323 15.28 15.95 0.88
N ALA A 324 16.39 15.64 0.21
CA ALA A 324 17.49 14.92 0.85
C ALA A 324 18.07 15.70 2.04
N GLY A 325 18.51 14.98 3.07
CA GLY A 325 19.17 15.54 4.25
C GLY A 325 18.25 16.15 5.32
N ILE A 326 16.92 16.14 5.12
CA ILE A 326 16.00 16.56 6.19
C ILE A 326 16.00 15.55 7.33
N GLN A 327 15.74 16.00 8.55
CA GLN A 327 15.63 15.10 9.69
C GLN A 327 14.26 14.42 9.75
N VAL A 328 14.25 13.11 10.03
CA VAL A 328 13.02 12.34 10.27
C VAL A 328 13.12 11.66 11.62
N ILE A 329 12.11 11.81 12.47
CA ILE A 329 12.04 11.14 13.77
C ILE A 329 10.77 10.31 13.81
N GLU A 330 10.93 9.01 13.67
CA GLU A 330 9.81 8.07 13.69
C GLU A 330 9.65 7.41 15.06
N ILE A 331 8.43 7.49 15.58
CA ILE A 331 8.10 6.93 16.89
C ILE A 331 7.30 5.65 16.68
N PHE A 332 7.89 4.51 17.00
CA PHE A 332 7.25 3.21 16.83
C PHE A 332 6.43 2.80 18.06
N HIS A 333 5.36 2.04 17.83
CA HIS A 333 4.85 1.13 18.85
C HIS A 333 5.78 -0.09 18.92
N ILE A 334 6.24 -0.50 20.10
CA ILE A 334 7.30 -1.52 20.25
C ILE A 334 6.94 -2.89 19.64
N ARG A 335 5.65 -3.24 19.58
CA ARG A 335 5.13 -4.46 18.93
C ARG A 335 4.74 -4.33 17.45
N HIS A 336 4.91 -3.14 16.86
CA HIS A 336 4.54 -2.90 15.46
C HIS A 336 5.68 -2.19 14.73
N ILE A 337 6.68 -2.97 14.34
CA ILE A 337 7.88 -2.47 13.65
C ILE A 337 7.86 -2.89 12.19
N VAL A 338 7.45 -1.97 11.32
CA VAL A 338 7.39 -2.14 9.87
C VAL A 338 8.42 -1.20 9.22
N PRO A 339 9.29 -1.69 8.33
CA PRO A 339 10.45 -0.92 7.84
C PRO A 339 10.14 0.14 6.78
N THR A 340 8.87 0.36 6.43
CA THR A 340 8.48 1.09 5.22
C THR A 340 8.96 2.54 5.19
N TYR A 341 8.86 3.30 6.27
CA TYR A 341 9.26 4.71 6.27
C TYR A 341 10.76 4.91 6.43
N TRP A 342 11.44 4.03 7.17
CA TRP A 342 12.90 3.90 7.15
C TRP A 342 13.42 3.60 5.73
N MET A 343 12.75 2.69 5.01
CA MET A 343 13.05 2.36 3.62
C MET A 343 12.88 3.59 2.70
N ILE A 344 11.76 4.31 2.79
CA ILE A 344 11.54 5.55 2.02
C ILE A 344 12.62 6.59 2.33
N SER A 345 13.01 6.69 3.60
CA SER A 345 14.06 7.60 4.05
C SER A 345 15.41 7.28 3.41
N ASN A 346 15.76 6.01 3.29
CA ASN A 346 16.96 5.58 2.55
C ASN A 346 16.87 5.93 1.06
N HIS A 347 15.72 5.74 0.42
CA HIS A 347 15.53 6.10 -1.00
C HIS A 347 15.78 7.59 -1.27
N ASN A 348 15.32 8.45 -0.37
CA ASN A 348 15.44 9.91 -0.49
C ASN A 348 16.67 10.50 0.21
N LYS A 349 17.53 9.66 0.83
CA LYS A 349 18.69 10.10 1.63
C LYS A 349 18.29 11.07 2.75
N LEU A 350 17.21 10.74 3.47
CA LEU A 350 16.77 11.49 4.65
C LEU A 350 17.61 11.08 5.86
N ASP A 351 17.82 12.02 6.78
CA ASP A 351 18.51 11.73 8.03
C ASP A 351 17.53 11.12 9.04
N TYR A 352 17.47 9.80 9.08
CA TYR A 352 16.42 9.05 9.75
C TYR A 352 16.81 8.60 11.16
N TYR A 353 15.97 8.99 12.12
CA TYR A 353 16.04 8.66 13.53
C TYR A 353 14.80 7.88 13.95
N MET A 354 14.96 6.96 14.90
CA MET A 354 13.86 6.20 15.47
C MET A 354 13.87 6.20 16.99
N LEU A 355 12.68 6.03 17.56
CA LEU A 355 12.41 5.91 19.00
C LEU A 355 11.31 4.86 19.20
N TYR A 356 11.42 4.02 20.24
CA TYR A 356 10.29 3.20 20.68
C TYR A 356 9.43 3.92 21.71
N GLY A 357 8.13 3.81 21.52
CA GLY A 357 7.14 4.11 22.56
C GLY A 357 7.15 3.09 23.68
N GLN A 358 6.53 3.46 24.79
CA GLN A 358 6.35 2.63 25.98
C GLN A 358 4.96 2.00 25.98
N GLU A 359 4.92 0.70 26.21
CA GLU A 359 3.65 -0.03 26.38
C GLU A 359 2.92 0.48 27.61
N LEU A 360 1.60 0.49 27.52
CA LEU A 360 0.74 0.68 28.67
C LEU A 360 0.59 -0.66 29.39
N GLU A 361 0.60 -0.65 30.71
CA GLU A 361 0.28 -1.83 31.49
C GLU A 361 -1.16 -2.28 31.12
N SER A 362 -1.28 -3.46 30.53
CA SER A 362 -2.54 -4.13 30.16
C SER A 362 -3.45 -3.35 29.19
N SER A 363 -3.34 -3.65 27.89
CA SER A 363 -4.43 -3.39 26.94
C SER A 363 -4.88 -4.72 26.33
N PRO A 364 -6.13 -5.15 26.53
CA PRO A 364 -6.68 -6.35 25.90
C PRO A 364 -7.10 -6.02 24.46
N ASN A 365 -6.13 -5.76 23.58
CA ASN A 365 -6.42 -5.77 22.14
C ASN A 365 -6.18 -7.18 21.59
N CYS A 366 -7.05 -7.61 20.67
CA CYS A 366 -6.94 -8.90 20.00
C CYS A 366 -5.69 -9.01 19.11
N TYR A 367 -5.10 -7.87 18.70
CA TYR A 367 -3.93 -7.80 17.82
C TYR A 367 -2.79 -6.98 18.44
N PRO A 368 -1.68 -7.64 18.84
CA PRO A 368 -0.49 -6.95 19.31
C PRO A 368 0.01 -5.93 18.29
N GLY A 369 0.32 -4.72 18.73
CA GLY A 369 0.82 -3.63 17.89
C GLY A 369 -0.24 -2.66 17.39
N LEU A 370 -1.52 -2.82 17.75
CA LEU A 370 -2.59 -1.85 17.45
C LEU A 370 -2.94 -0.97 18.65
N GLU A 371 -2.46 -1.32 19.84
CA GLU A 371 -2.67 -0.60 21.08
C GLU A 371 -2.17 0.84 21.01
N ASP A 372 -2.82 1.69 21.81
CA ASP A 372 -2.28 3.00 22.12
C ASP A 372 -1.08 2.84 23.07
N TYR A 373 -0.17 3.80 23.03
CA TYR A 373 1.11 3.74 23.75
C TYR A 373 1.50 5.12 24.25
N SER A 374 2.51 5.21 25.12
CA SER A 374 3.05 6.48 25.59
C SER A 374 4.45 6.72 25.04
N VAL A 375 4.92 7.96 25.12
CA VAL A 375 6.27 8.35 24.71
C VAL A 375 6.99 9.01 25.87
N ASP A 376 8.19 8.54 26.16
CA ASP A 376 9.10 9.20 27.09
C ASP A 376 9.66 10.47 26.44
N THR A 377 9.27 11.63 26.98
CA THR A 377 9.67 12.92 26.43
C THR A 377 11.15 13.22 26.63
N GLU A 378 11.82 12.67 27.65
CA GLU A 378 13.26 12.88 27.84
C GLU A 378 14.06 12.10 26.78
N ARG A 379 13.62 10.88 26.46
CA ARG A 379 14.17 10.10 25.35
C ARG A 379 13.92 10.77 23.99
N LEU A 380 12.73 11.36 23.80
CA LEU A 380 12.42 12.16 22.62
C LEU A 380 13.36 13.37 22.51
N LYS A 381 13.57 14.13 23.60
CA LYS A 381 14.55 15.23 23.63
C LYS A 381 15.95 14.76 23.27
N GLN A 382 16.43 13.67 23.85
CA GLN A 382 17.76 13.12 23.53
C GLN A 382 17.89 12.80 22.04
N THR A 383 16.84 12.22 21.44
CA THR A 383 16.80 11.92 20.00
C THR A 383 16.81 13.19 19.15
N LEU A 384 16.07 14.24 19.54
CA LEU A 384 16.08 15.54 18.87
C LEU A 384 17.47 16.19 18.89
N HIS A 385 18.17 16.15 20.03
CA HIS A 385 19.54 16.66 20.15
C HIS A 385 20.52 15.84 19.29
N LEU A 386 20.35 14.50 19.24
CA LEU A 386 21.14 13.64 18.36
C LEU A 386 20.90 13.95 16.87
N ALA A 387 19.71 14.45 16.53
CA ALA A 387 19.35 14.96 15.20
C ALA A 387 19.88 16.38 14.92
N GLY A 388 20.66 16.96 15.84
CA GLY A 388 21.25 18.28 15.70
C GLY A 388 20.24 19.42 15.87
N MET A 389 19.11 19.18 16.53
CA MET A 389 18.10 20.19 16.80
C MET A 389 18.38 20.88 18.12
N SER A 390 18.23 22.20 18.14
CA SER A 390 18.38 23.08 19.30
C SER A 390 17.20 24.01 19.47
#